data_AF-A0A376VB73-F1
#
_entry.id   AF-A0A376VB73-F1
#
_cell.length_a   1.000
_cell.length_b   1.000
_cell.length_c   1.000
_cell.angle_alpha   90.00
_cell.angle_beta   90.00
_cell.angle_gamma   90.00
#
_symmetry.space_group_name_H-M   'P 1'
#
loop_
_entity.id
_entity.type
_entity.pdbx_description
1 polymer ?
#
loop_
_entity_poly.entity_id
_entity_poly.type
_entity_poly.pdbx_seq_one_letter_code
_entity_poly.pdbx_strand_id
1 'polypeptide(L)'
;MMCRRFFDGMGTQFANVVTLVVAGEIFAKGLTTIGTVDAVIRGAEHSGLGGIGVMIIMALVIAICAIVMGSGNAPFMSFASLIPNIAAGLHVPAVVMIMPMHFATTLARAVSPITAVVVVTSGIAGVSPFAVVKRTAIPMAVGFVVNMIATITLFY
;
A
#
# COMPACT_ATOMS: atom_id res chain seq x y z
N MET A 1 -14.57 32.60 10.14
CA MET A 1 -13.90 31.48 10.86
C MET A 1 -13.83 30.19 10.04
N MET A 2 -14.87 29.85 9.26
CA MET A 2 -14.93 28.60 8.48
C MET A 2 -13.88 28.49 7.35
N CYS A 3 -13.64 29.55 6.57
CA CYS A 3 -12.61 29.53 5.51
C CYS A 3 -11.21 29.27 6.06
N ARG A 4 -10.84 29.89 7.20
CA ARG A 4 -9.53 29.68 7.81
C ARG A 4 -9.32 28.21 8.22
N ARG A 5 -10.31 27.60 8.88
CA ARG A 5 -10.27 26.16 9.21
C ARG A 5 -10.21 25.26 7.98
N PHE A 6 -10.87 25.64 6.89
CA PHE A 6 -10.80 24.91 5.63
C PHE A 6 -9.39 24.95 5.03
N PHE A 7 -8.78 26.15 4.94
CA PHE A 7 -7.40 26.30 4.45
C PHE A 7 -6.37 25.65 5.39
N ASP A 8 -6.54 25.73 6.70
CA ASP A 8 -5.67 25.07 7.67
C ASP A 8 -5.74 23.53 7.52
N GLY A 9 -6.94 22.99 7.31
CA GLY A 9 -7.16 21.56 7.05
C GLY A 9 -6.52 21.08 5.74
N MET A 10 -6.70 21.85 4.66
CA MET A 10 -6.03 21.58 3.37
C MET A 10 -4.50 21.64 3.51
N GLY A 11 -3.98 22.67 4.18
CA GLY A 11 -2.53 22.83 4.39
C GLY A 11 -1.92 21.68 5.18
N THR A 12 -2.63 21.20 6.20
CA THR A 12 -2.19 20.04 7.01
C THR A 12 -2.14 18.76 6.18
N GLN A 13 -3.17 18.48 5.37
CA GLN A 13 -3.16 17.30 4.50
C GLN A 13 -2.11 17.40 3.40
N PHE A 14 -1.94 18.58 2.81
CA PHE A 14 -0.89 18.83 1.82
C PHE A 14 0.50 18.58 2.42
N ALA A 15 0.80 19.17 3.58
CA ALA A 15 2.07 18.96 4.27
C ALA A 15 2.33 17.48 4.58
N ASN A 16 1.32 16.74 5.01
CA ASN A 16 1.43 15.30 5.27
C ASN A 16 1.75 14.51 4.00
N VAL A 17 1.05 14.76 2.90
CA VAL A 17 1.29 14.06 1.63
C VAL A 17 2.69 14.36 1.11
N VAL A 18 3.08 15.63 1.04
CA VAL A 18 4.41 16.03 0.56
C VAL A 18 5.51 15.43 1.42
N THR A 19 5.38 15.45 2.75
CA THR A 19 6.37 14.86 3.66
C THR A 19 6.52 13.36 3.41
N LEU A 20 5.41 12.64 3.21
CA LEU A 20 5.45 11.19 2.93
C LEU A 20 6.06 10.87 1.56
N VAL A 21 5.78 11.69 0.54
CA VAL A 21 6.39 11.55 -0.80
C VAL A 21 7.89 11.71 -0.70
N VAL A 22 8.36 12.81 -0.10
CA VAL A 22 9.79 13.11 0.03
C VAL A 22 10.50 12.03 0.86
N ALA A 23 9.90 11.61 1.98
CA ALA A 23 10.44 10.50 2.77
C ALA A 23 10.49 9.18 1.98
N GLY A 24 9.46 8.89 1.18
CA GLY A 24 9.40 7.74 0.28
C GLY A 24 10.46 7.78 -0.81
N GLU A 25 10.73 8.95 -1.41
CA GLU A 25 11.79 9.12 -2.40
C GLU A 25 13.19 8.94 -1.79
N ILE A 26 13.43 9.48 -0.60
CA ILE A 26 14.70 9.27 0.11
C ILE A 26 14.89 7.79 0.45
N PHE A 27 13.84 7.13 0.94
CA PHE A 27 13.84 5.69 1.21
C PHE A 27 14.10 4.87 -0.04
N ALA A 28 13.42 5.20 -1.15
CA ALA A 28 13.60 4.55 -2.44
C ALA A 28 15.02 4.72 -2.98
N LYS A 29 15.58 5.92 -2.87
CA LYS A 29 16.96 6.20 -3.24
C LYS A 29 17.93 5.39 -2.38
N GLY A 30 17.70 5.32 -1.07
CA GLY A 30 18.48 4.48 -0.15
C GLY A 30 18.49 3.01 -0.57
N LEU A 31 17.31 2.41 -0.81
CA LEU A 31 17.18 1.03 -1.29
C LEU A 31 17.86 0.77 -2.64
N THR A 32 17.78 1.74 -3.54
CA THR A 32 18.44 1.67 -4.85
C THR A 32 19.96 1.72 -4.69
N THR A 33 20.47 2.63 -3.85
CA THR A 33 21.91 2.78 -3.61
C THR A 33 22.54 1.55 -2.97
N ILE A 34 21.81 0.84 -2.08
CA ILE A 34 22.29 -0.42 -1.50
C ILE A 34 22.05 -1.65 -2.40
N GLY A 35 21.53 -1.46 -3.61
CA GLY A 35 21.31 -2.54 -4.59
C GLY A 35 20.14 -3.47 -4.29
N THR A 36 19.24 -3.09 -3.36
CA THR A 36 18.08 -3.95 -3.03
C THR A 36 17.08 -4.02 -4.18
N VAL A 37 16.90 -2.93 -4.93
CA VAL A 37 16.03 -2.91 -6.13
C VAL A 37 16.55 -3.89 -7.18
N ASP A 38 17.84 -3.88 -7.46
CA ASP A 38 18.48 -4.80 -8.41
C ASP A 38 18.38 -6.26 -7.95
N ALA A 39 18.52 -6.51 -6.64
CA ALA A 39 18.34 -7.85 -6.07
C ALA A 39 16.90 -8.36 -6.24
N VAL A 40 15.89 -7.50 -6.09
CA VAL A 40 14.48 -7.84 -6.32
C VAL A 40 14.24 -8.17 -7.79
N ILE A 41 14.77 -7.37 -8.73
CA ILE A 41 14.64 -7.62 -10.17
C ILE A 41 15.29 -8.96 -10.55
N ARG A 42 16.55 -9.18 -10.15
CA ARG A 42 17.26 -10.44 -10.43
C ARG A 42 16.57 -11.65 -9.80
N GLY A 43 16.08 -11.52 -8.57
CA GLY A 43 15.29 -12.59 -7.92
C GLY A 43 14.00 -12.92 -8.67
N ALA A 44 13.34 -11.91 -9.24
CA ALA A 44 12.15 -12.08 -10.06
C ALA A 44 12.44 -12.79 -11.39
N GLU A 45 13.54 -12.42 -12.06
CA GLU A 45 13.99 -13.06 -13.30
C GLU A 45 14.34 -14.54 -13.07
N HIS A 46 15.06 -14.84 -11.97
CA HIS A 46 15.46 -16.21 -11.63
C HIS A 46 14.30 -17.09 -11.15
N SER A 47 13.25 -16.52 -10.56
CA SER A 47 12.10 -17.28 -10.08
C SER A 47 11.09 -17.65 -11.17
N GLY A 48 11.25 -17.12 -12.40
CA GLY A 48 10.33 -17.37 -13.52
C GLY A 48 8.94 -16.74 -13.35
N LEU A 49 8.68 -16.05 -12.22
CA LEU A 49 7.41 -15.39 -11.91
C LEU A 49 7.28 -13.99 -12.56
N GLY A 50 8.38 -13.42 -13.06
CA GLY A 50 8.41 -12.14 -13.77
C GLY A 50 7.75 -10.99 -12.99
N GLY A 51 7.05 -10.10 -13.71
CA GLY A 51 6.34 -8.95 -13.13
C GLY A 51 5.21 -9.31 -12.15
N ILE A 52 4.56 -10.45 -12.36
CA ILE A 52 3.44 -10.91 -11.51
C ILE A 52 3.96 -11.26 -10.11
N GLY A 53 5.07 -11.98 -10.01
CA GLY A 53 5.66 -12.35 -8.71
C GLY A 53 6.04 -11.14 -7.87
N VAL A 54 6.69 -10.16 -8.50
CA VAL A 54 7.12 -8.93 -7.82
C VAL A 54 5.93 -8.09 -7.38
N MET A 55 4.90 -7.98 -8.22
CA MET A 55 3.65 -7.31 -7.86
C MET A 55 3.02 -7.93 -6.60
N ILE A 56 2.91 -9.25 -6.53
CA ILE A 56 2.33 -9.95 -5.38
C ILE A 56 3.16 -9.72 -4.12
N ILE A 57 4.48 -9.88 -4.20
CA ILE A 57 5.39 -9.69 -3.05
C ILE A 57 5.29 -8.25 -2.54
N MET A 58 5.34 -7.26 -3.43
CA MET A 58 5.25 -5.86 -3.05
C MET A 58 3.86 -5.50 -2.50
N ALA A 59 2.79 -6.04 -3.09
CA ALA A 59 1.44 -5.87 -2.55
C ALA A 59 1.31 -6.42 -1.12
N LEU A 60 1.93 -7.57 -0.82
CA LEU A 60 1.97 -8.15 0.52
C LEU A 60 2.77 -7.30 1.50
N VAL A 61 3.97 -6.84 1.13
CA VAL A 61 4.80 -5.97 1.97
C VAL A 61 4.03 -4.69 2.32
N ILE A 62 3.44 -4.03 1.32
CA ILE A 62 2.68 -2.80 1.52
C ILE A 62 1.41 -3.07 2.35
N ALA A 63 0.73 -4.19 2.15
CA ALA A 63 -0.43 -4.58 2.96
C ALA A 63 -0.06 -4.76 4.45
N ILE A 64 1.06 -5.43 4.74
CA ILE A 64 1.56 -5.59 6.11
C ILE A 64 1.87 -4.21 6.71
N CYS A 65 2.56 -3.34 5.98
CA CYS A 65 2.83 -1.98 6.42
C CYS A 65 1.52 -1.20 6.67
N ALA A 66 0.51 -1.35 5.82
CA ALA A 66 -0.80 -0.70 6.00
C ALA A 66 -1.54 -1.15 7.26
N ILE A 67 -1.44 -2.43 7.61
CA ILE A 67 -2.01 -2.96 8.86
C ILE A 67 -1.32 -2.32 10.06
N VAL A 68 0.01 -2.25 10.05
CA VAL A 68 0.83 -1.71 11.15
C VAL A 68 0.69 -0.19 11.27
N MET A 69 0.59 0.53 10.15
CA MET A 69 0.53 1.99 10.12
C MET A 69 -0.90 2.54 10.26
N GLY A 70 -1.93 1.70 10.07
CA GLY A 70 -3.34 2.15 10.09
C GLY A 70 -3.69 3.17 9.01
N SER A 71 -2.86 3.26 7.96
CA SER A 71 -2.98 4.23 6.88
C SER A 71 -2.98 3.51 5.54
N GLY A 72 -3.92 3.90 4.68
CA GLY A 72 -4.07 3.34 3.33
C GLY A 72 -3.21 4.09 2.31
N ASN A 73 -2.71 5.27 2.68
CA ASN A 73 -1.92 6.11 1.80
C ASN A 73 -0.43 6.10 2.18
N ALA A 74 -0.10 6.10 3.48
CA ALA A 74 1.29 6.22 3.92
C ALA A 74 2.23 5.15 3.35
N PRO A 75 1.97 3.83 3.52
CA PRO A 75 2.84 2.81 2.96
C PRO A 75 2.84 2.82 1.43
N PHE A 76 1.70 3.05 0.78
CA PHE A 76 1.67 3.16 -0.68
C PHE A 76 2.58 4.28 -1.17
N MET A 77 2.47 5.50 -0.62
CA MET A 77 3.30 6.64 -1.02
C MET A 77 4.79 6.42 -0.72
N SER A 78 5.14 5.69 0.35
CA SER A 78 6.53 5.37 0.68
C SER A 78 7.18 4.39 -0.30
N PHE A 79 6.41 3.49 -0.91
CA PHE A 79 6.91 2.49 -1.86
C PHE A 79 6.59 2.83 -3.33
N ALA A 80 5.67 3.77 -3.59
CA ALA A 80 5.21 4.09 -4.94
C ALA A 80 6.33 4.58 -5.86
N SER A 81 7.32 5.29 -5.32
CA SER A 81 8.49 5.78 -6.07
C SER A 81 9.42 4.66 -6.56
N LEU A 82 9.37 3.46 -5.96
CA LEU A 82 10.16 2.30 -6.36
C LEU A 82 9.55 1.53 -7.55
N ILE A 83 8.22 1.54 -7.65
CA ILE A 83 7.49 0.69 -8.59
C ILE A 83 7.84 0.98 -10.05
N PRO A 84 7.96 2.24 -10.52
CA PRO A 84 8.34 2.52 -11.91
C PRO A 84 9.70 1.93 -12.31
N ASN A 85 10.70 2.02 -11.45
CA ASN A 85 12.04 1.48 -11.73
C ASN A 85 12.02 -0.05 -11.79
N ILE A 86 11.30 -0.69 -10.87
CA ILE A 86 11.12 -2.15 -10.87
C ILE A 86 10.36 -2.59 -12.13
N ALA A 87 9.28 -1.90 -12.49
CA ALA A 87 8.46 -2.22 -13.66
C ALA A 87 9.26 -2.06 -14.97
N ALA A 88 10.09 -1.02 -15.07
CA ALA A 88 10.98 -0.82 -16.20
C ALA A 88 12.01 -1.96 -16.33
N GLY A 89 12.59 -2.42 -15.22
CA GLY A 89 13.51 -3.56 -15.20
C GLY A 89 12.86 -4.89 -15.61
N LEU A 90 11.55 -5.03 -15.42
CA LEU A 90 10.79 -6.23 -15.77
C LEU A 90 10.06 -6.11 -17.12
N HIS A 91 10.24 -5.01 -17.85
CA HIS A 91 9.55 -4.69 -19.10
C HIS A 91 8.01 -4.73 -19.01
N VAL A 92 7.45 -4.34 -17.86
CA VAL A 92 6.00 -4.28 -17.60
C VAL A 92 5.53 -2.83 -17.48
N PRO A 93 4.33 -2.47 -17.97
CA PRO A 93 3.76 -1.15 -17.69
C PRO A 93 3.59 -0.90 -16.19
N ALA A 94 4.20 0.17 -15.66
CA ALA A 94 4.17 0.49 -14.23
C ALA A 94 2.73 0.60 -13.67
N VAL A 95 1.77 1.09 -14.46
CA VAL A 95 0.36 1.21 -14.06
C VAL A 95 -0.26 -0.13 -13.67
N VAL A 96 0.09 -1.21 -14.36
CA VAL A 96 -0.43 -2.57 -14.10
C VAL A 96 0.09 -3.10 -12.77
N MET A 97 1.26 -2.65 -12.32
CA MET A 97 1.81 -3.00 -11.00
C MET A 97 1.30 -2.07 -9.89
N ILE A 98 1.21 -0.77 -10.14
CA ILE A 98 0.84 0.23 -9.13
C ILE A 98 -0.62 0.08 -8.66
N MET A 99 -1.55 -0.14 -9.59
CA MET A 99 -2.99 -0.23 -9.30
C MET A 99 -3.36 -1.34 -8.30
N PRO A 100 -3.01 -2.62 -8.51
CA PRO A 100 -3.31 -3.68 -7.56
C PRO A 100 -2.67 -3.43 -6.18
N MET A 101 -1.48 -2.85 -6.15
CA MET A 101 -0.77 -2.51 -4.91
C MET A 101 -1.49 -1.39 -4.14
N HIS A 102 -2.04 -0.39 -4.82
CA HIS A 102 -2.83 0.67 -4.19
C HIS A 102 -4.09 0.11 -3.52
N PHE A 103 -4.83 -0.77 -4.23
CA PHE A 103 -6.01 -1.42 -3.68
C PHE A 103 -5.68 -2.36 -2.53
N ALA A 104 -4.60 -3.14 -2.65
CA ALA A 104 -4.07 -3.98 -1.58
C ALA A 104 -3.84 -3.19 -0.29
N THR A 105 -3.22 -2.00 -0.40
CA THR A 105 -2.98 -1.10 0.73
C THR A 105 -4.27 -0.68 1.43
N THR A 106 -5.27 -0.30 0.63
CA THR A 106 -6.55 0.19 1.14
C THR A 106 -7.36 -0.92 1.80
N LEU A 107 -7.36 -2.13 1.23
CA LEU A 107 -8.00 -3.31 1.80
C LEU A 107 -7.33 -3.72 3.13
N ALA A 108 -6.00 -3.72 3.16
CA ALA A 108 -5.25 -4.07 4.36
C ALA A 108 -5.47 -3.06 5.51
N ARG A 109 -5.60 -1.76 5.20
CA ARG A 109 -5.98 -0.73 6.18
C ARG A 109 -7.29 -1.07 6.90
N ALA A 110 -8.28 -1.64 6.21
CA ALA A 110 -9.57 -1.99 6.81
C ALA A 110 -9.49 -3.15 7.84
N VAL A 111 -8.34 -3.82 7.91
CA VAL A 111 -8.03 -4.89 8.88
C VAL A 111 -7.09 -4.38 9.98
N SER A 112 -6.75 -3.08 9.99
CA SER A 112 -5.88 -2.51 11.01
C SER A 112 -6.65 -2.10 12.28
N PRO A 113 -6.28 -2.61 13.48
CA PRO A 113 -6.97 -2.28 14.73
C PRO A 113 -6.78 -0.84 15.19
N ILE A 114 -5.78 -0.13 14.64
CA ILE A 114 -5.45 1.25 14.99
C ILE A 114 -6.04 2.27 13.99
N THR A 115 -6.69 1.80 12.91
CA THR A 115 -7.32 2.72 11.95
C THR A 115 -8.49 3.43 12.60
N ALA A 116 -8.59 4.74 12.40
CA ALA A 116 -9.65 5.58 13.00
C ALA A 116 -11.07 5.02 12.81
N VAL A 117 -11.39 4.50 11.63
CA VAL A 117 -12.70 3.89 11.34
C VAL A 117 -12.98 2.66 12.22
N VAL A 118 -11.96 1.81 12.46
CA VAL A 118 -12.09 0.62 13.32
C VAL A 118 -12.19 1.04 14.79
N VAL A 119 -11.41 2.02 15.21
CA VAL A 119 -11.45 2.56 16.58
C VAL A 119 -12.83 3.17 16.88
N VAL A 120 -13.36 4.01 15.99
CA VAL A 120 -14.69 4.62 16.17
C VAL A 120 -15.80 3.56 16.14
N THR A 121 -15.78 2.62 15.20
CA THR A 121 -16.82 1.58 15.10
C THR A 121 -16.81 0.63 16.30
N SER A 122 -15.61 0.26 16.79
CA SER A 122 -15.48 -0.55 18.01
C SER A 122 -15.97 0.20 19.25
N GLY A 123 -15.71 1.51 19.35
CA GLY A 123 -16.22 2.37 20.41
C GLY A 123 -17.75 2.49 20.43
N ILE A 124 -18.38 2.64 19.26
CA ILE A 124 -19.85 2.67 19.14
C ILE A 124 -20.46 1.31 19.52
N ALA A 125 -19.82 0.22 19.12
CA ALA A 125 -20.30 -1.13 19.37
C ALA A 125 -19.97 -1.67 20.77
N GLY A 126 -19.17 -0.97 21.57
CA GLY A 126 -18.76 -1.41 22.91
C GLY A 126 -17.89 -2.68 22.92
N VAL A 127 -17.17 -2.96 21.82
CA VAL A 127 -16.31 -4.15 21.67
C VAL A 127 -14.85 -3.75 21.45
N SER A 128 -13.93 -4.70 21.59
CA SER A 128 -12.52 -4.43 21.29
C SER A 128 -12.29 -4.19 19.78
N PRO A 129 -11.35 -3.31 19.38
CA PRO A 129 -10.97 -3.13 17.97
C PRO A 129 -10.58 -4.45 17.29
N PHE A 130 -9.91 -5.34 18.02
CA PHE A 130 -9.55 -6.68 17.54
C PHE A 130 -10.78 -7.55 17.21
N ALA A 131 -11.88 -7.41 17.95
CA ALA A 131 -13.11 -8.13 17.66
C ALA A 131 -13.80 -7.64 16.37
N VAL A 132 -13.65 -6.36 16.04
CA VAL A 132 -14.11 -5.80 14.75
C VAL A 132 -13.21 -6.31 13.63
N VAL A 133 -11.89 -6.18 13.80
CA VAL A 133 -10.89 -6.65 12.82
C VAL A 133 -11.06 -8.12 12.49
N LYS A 134 -11.31 -8.98 13.49
CA LYS A 134 -11.51 -10.42 13.25
C LYS A 134 -12.68 -10.71 12.31
N ARG A 135 -13.73 -9.87 12.33
CA ARG A 135 -14.89 -9.98 11.45
C ARG A 135 -14.62 -9.38 10.06
N THR A 136 -13.84 -8.31 9.98
CA THR A 136 -13.49 -7.67 8.70
C THR A 136 -12.34 -8.36 7.97
N ALA A 137 -11.49 -9.12 8.67
CA ALA A 137 -10.33 -9.78 8.10
C ALA A 137 -10.69 -10.75 6.97
N ILE A 138 -11.73 -11.56 7.14
CA ILE A 138 -12.18 -12.53 6.12
C ILE A 138 -12.62 -11.82 4.82
N PRO A 139 -13.61 -10.90 4.83
CA PRO A 139 -14.04 -10.24 3.60
C PRO A 139 -12.92 -9.40 2.96
N MET A 140 -12.03 -8.80 3.75
CA MET A 140 -10.91 -8.04 3.21
C MET A 140 -9.82 -8.93 2.61
N ALA A 141 -9.54 -10.10 3.19
CA ALA A 141 -8.64 -11.10 2.61
C ALA A 141 -9.19 -11.64 1.29
N VAL A 142 -10.50 -11.93 1.22
CA VAL A 142 -11.17 -12.30 -0.03
C VAL A 142 -11.05 -11.17 -1.06
N GLY A 143 -11.31 -9.92 -0.66
CA GLY A 143 -11.14 -8.75 -1.53
C GLY A 143 -9.71 -8.61 -2.06
N PHE A 144 -8.70 -8.88 -1.23
CA PHE A 144 -7.28 -8.85 -1.63
C PHE A 144 -7.00 -9.91 -2.69
N VAL A 145 -7.43 -11.15 -2.46
CA VAL A 145 -7.24 -12.25 -3.41
C VAL A 145 -7.96 -11.98 -4.73
N VAL A 146 -9.21 -11.52 -4.67
CA VAL A 146 -9.99 -11.15 -5.86
C VAL A 146 -9.31 -10.01 -6.62
N ASN A 147 -8.80 -8.99 -5.92
CA ASN A 147 -8.05 -7.90 -6.55
C ASN A 147 -6.80 -8.41 -7.28
N MET A 148 -6.04 -9.33 -6.70
CA MET A 148 -4.88 -9.94 -7.37
C MET A 148 -5.30 -10.77 -8.59
N ILE A 149 -6.30 -11.64 -8.45
CA ILE A 149 -6.79 -12.50 -9.54
C ILE A 149 -7.37 -11.65 -10.68
N ALA A 150 -8.20 -10.66 -10.37
CA ALA A 150 -8.77 -9.75 -11.36
C ALA A 150 -7.68 -8.99 -12.11
N THR A 151 -6.63 -8.56 -11.40
CA THR A 151 -5.50 -7.87 -12.04
C THR A 151 -4.77 -8.80 -13.00
N ILE A 152 -4.47 -10.03 -12.57
CA ILE A 152 -3.76 -11.02 -13.40
C ILE A 152 -4.61 -11.42 -14.61
N THR A 153 -5.92 -11.60 -14.46
CA THR A 153 -6.81 -12.06 -15.55
C THR A 153 -7.18 -10.97 -16.55
N LEU A 154 -7.22 -9.69 -16.13
CA LEU A 154 -7.64 -8.58 -16.99
C LEU A 154 -6.46 -7.86 -17.66
N PHE A 155 -5.27 -7.89 -17.06
CA PHE A 155 -4.14 -7.06 -17.50
C PHE A 155 -2.85 -7.84 -17.83
N TYR A 156 -2.84 -9.17 -17.64
CA TYR A 156 -1.77 -10.09 -18.06
C TYR A 156 -2.35 -11.20 -18.95
#